data_AF-A0A8K0PCT4-F1
#
_entry.id   AF-A0A8K0PCT4-F1
#
_cell.length_a   1.000
_cell.length_b   1.000
_cell.length_c   1.000
_cell.angle_alpha   90.00
_cell.angle_beta   90.00
_cell.angle_gamma   90.00
#
_symmetry.space_group_name_H-M   'P 1'
#
loop_
_entity.id
_entity.type
_entity.pdbx_description
1 polymer ?
#
loop_
_entity_poly.entity_id
_entity_poly.type
_entity_poly.pdbx_seq_one_letter_code
_entity_poly.pdbx_strand_id
1 'polypeptide(L)'
;MVKIICFLCLLLVSVNLCESFPGQLCAHSCIPTPGSYRCECREGFSLMSDGRSCQQDIFQDRCKTNNPCAHKCYDTGTAIECSCNPGYQLGIDETSCV
;
A
#
# COMPACT_ATOMS: atom_id res chain seq x y z
N MET A 1 -11.91 44.13 -31.99
CA MET A 1 -11.63 42.83 -32.63
C MET A 1 -11.13 41.91 -31.54
N VAL A 2 -12.01 41.00 -31.13
CA VAL A 2 -11.84 40.12 -29.99
C VAL A 2 -10.54 39.37 -30.17
N LYS A 3 -9.61 39.58 -29.22
CA LYS A 3 -8.41 38.78 -29.07
C LYS A 3 -8.87 37.32 -29.05
N ILE A 4 -8.69 36.63 -30.17
CA ILE A 4 -8.74 35.17 -30.31
C ILE A 4 -7.52 34.61 -29.57
N ILE A 5 -7.36 35.00 -28.30
CA ILE A 5 -6.60 34.23 -27.34
C ILE A 5 -7.55 33.08 -27.09
N CYS A 6 -7.20 31.93 -27.65
CA CYS A 6 -7.94 30.68 -27.54
C CYS A 6 -8.46 30.51 -26.10
N PHE A 7 -9.72 30.89 -25.84
CA PHE A 7 -10.36 30.80 -24.52
C PHE A 7 -10.48 29.33 -24.09
N LEU A 8 -10.36 28.40 -25.04
CA LEU A 8 -10.23 26.96 -24.81
C LEU A 8 -8.86 26.54 -24.24
N CYS A 9 -7.79 27.32 -24.43
CA CYS A 9 -6.46 27.04 -23.85
C CYS A 9 -6.24 27.64 -22.45
N LEU A 10 -7.10 28.54 -21.96
CA LEU A 10 -6.98 29.17 -20.62
C LEU A 10 -7.66 28.37 -19.49
N LEU A 11 -8.38 27.30 -19.81
CA LEU A 11 -9.06 26.43 -18.83
C LEU A 11 -8.12 25.43 -18.14
N LEU A 12 -6.82 25.41 -18.50
CA LEU A 12 -5.79 24.54 -17.95
C LEU A 12 -4.98 25.19 -16.83
N VAL A 13 -5.59 26.03 -15.99
CA VAL A 13 -4.96 26.35 -14.71
C VAL A 13 -4.97 25.06 -13.90
N SER A 14 -3.78 24.51 -13.65
CA SER A 14 -3.56 23.40 -12.73
C SER A 14 -4.05 23.80 -11.34
N VAL A 15 -5.36 23.72 -11.11
CA VAL A 15 -5.96 23.95 -9.80
C VAL A 15 -5.44 22.85 -8.91
N ASN A 16 -4.59 23.21 -7.93
CA ASN A 16 -4.09 22.25 -6.97
C ASN A 16 -5.19 21.95 -5.96
N LEU A 17 -6.00 20.91 -6.25
CA LEU A 17 -7.09 20.50 -5.37
C LEU A 17 -6.58 20.15 -3.97
N CYS A 18 -5.36 19.62 -3.84
CA CYS A 18 -4.75 19.30 -2.55
C CYS A 18 -4.50 20.54 -1.68
N GLU A 19 -4.18 21.69 -2.28
CA GLU A 19 -4.02 22.97 -1.56
C GLU A 19 -5.36 23.62 -1.23
N SER A 20 -6.35 23.48 -2.12
CA SER A 20 -7.70 24.02 -1.89
C SER A 20 -8.46 23.27 -0.79
N PHE A 21 -8.19 21.97 -0.61
CA PHE A 21 -8.90 21.09 0.33
C PHE A 21 -7.91 20.25 1.18
N PRO A 22 -7.07 20.90 2.01
CA PRO A 22 -6.02 20.22 2.76
C PRO A 22 -6.63 19.20 3.73
N GLY A 23 -6.19 17.94 3.62
CA GLY A 23 -6.64 16.85 4.49
C GLY A 23 -8.07 16.36 4.28
N GLN A 24 -8.80 16.88 3.28
CA GLN A 24 -10.21 16.51 3.03
C GLN A 24 -10.38 15.53 1.85
N LEU A 25 -9.40 15.46 0.95
CA LEU A 25 -9.50 14.67 -0.28
C LEU A 25 -9.06 13.21 -0.13
N CYS A 26 -8.05 12.97 0.71
CA CYS A 26 -7.37 11.68 0.85
C CYS A 26 -7.19 11.36 2.33
N ALA A 27 -7.25 10.08 2.70
CA ALA A 27 -6.94 9.63 4.04
C ALA A 27 -5.47 9.86 4.43
N HIS A 28 -4.55 9.72 3.46
CA HIS A 28 -3.12 9.93 3.65
C HIS A 28 -2.58 11.06 2.77
N SER A 29 -1.88 10.75 1.69
CA SER A 29 -1.20 11.73 0.84
C SER A 29 -2.07 12.11 -0.35
N CYS A 30 -2.19 13.41 -0.61
CA CYS A 30 -2.83 13.94 -1.81
C CYS A 30 -1.76 14.40 -2.80
N ILE A 31 -1.77 13.85 -4.01
CA ILE A 31 -0.82 14.19 -5.07
C ILE A 31 -1.57 14.93 -6.18
N PRO A 32 -1.22 16.20 -6.46
CA PRO A 32 -1.84 16.94 -7.53
C PRO A 32 -1.50 16.31 -8.89
N THR A 33 -2.46 16.29 -9.80
CA THR A 33 -2.27 15.88 -11.20
C THR A 33 -2.83 16.98 -12.12
N PRO A 34 -2.45 17.02 -13.41
CA PRO A 34 -2.98 18.02 -14.34
C PRO A 34 -4.52 17.96 -14.41
N GLY A 35 -5.19 18.95 -13.84
CA GLY A 35 -6.65 19.05 -13.77
C GLY A 35 -7.33 18.15 -12.73
N SER A 36 -6.59 17.46 -11.85
CA SER A 36 -7.17 16.56 -10.84
C SER A 36 -6.20 16.31 -9.65
N TYR A 37 -6.42 15.23 -8.91
CA TYR A 37 -5.55 14.70 -7.87
C TYR A 37 -5.63 13.17 -7.86
N ARG A 38 -4.67 12.54 -7.18
CA ARG A 38 -4.75 11.13 -6.77
C ARG A 38 -4.34 10.99 -5.32
N CYS A 39 -4.85 9.97 -4.65
CA CYS A 39 -4.44 9.65 -3.29
C CYS A 39 -3.37 8.56 -3.28
N GLU A 40 -2.39 8.72 -2.39
CA GLU A 40 -1.36 7.71 -2.13
C GLU A 40 -1.34 7.36 -0.65
N CYS A 41 -1.19 6.08 -0.35
CA CYS A 41 -1.15 5.57 1.01
C CYS A 41 0.30 5.48 1.51
N ARG A 42 0.48 5.63 2.82
CA ARG A 42 1.77 5.41 3.48
C ARG A 42 2.15 3.94 3.43
N GLU A 43 3.42 3.65 3.68
CA GLU A 43 3.92 2.28 3.76
C GLU A 43 3.09 1.42 4.72
N GLY A 44 2.76 0.19 4.30
CA GLY A 44 1.89 -0.72 5.04
C GLY A 44 0.39 -0.44 4.91
N PHE A 45 -0.02 0.37 3.92
CA PHE A 45 -1.42 0.61 3.60
C PHE A 45 -1.65 0.58 2.08
N SER A 46 -2.78 -0.03 1.68
CA SER A 46 -3.26 -0.04 0.30
C SER A 46 -4.43 0.93 0.09
N LEU A 47 -4.48 1.51 -1.12
CA LEU A 47 -5.58 2.39 -1.53
C LEU A 47 -6.85 1.57 -1.76
N MET A 48 -7.95 1.98 -1.14
CA MET A 48 -9.25 1.35 -1.29
C MET A 48 -9.91 1.69 -2.64
N SER A 49 -10.99 0.98 -2.98
CA SER A 49 -11.71 1.13 -4.26
C SER A 49 -12.39 2.50 -4.43
N ASP A 50 -12.59 3.25 -3.35
CA ASP A 50 -13.09 4.63 -3.40
C ASP A 50 -12.02 5.63 -3.90
N GLY A 51 -10.77 5.18 -4.04
CA GLY A 51 -9.63 5.98 -4.50
C GLY A 51 -9.18 7.04 -3.50
N ARG A 52 -9.65 7.00 -2.24
CA ARG A 52 -9.39 8.03 -1.21
C ARG A 52 -8.98 7.46 0.13
N SER A 53 -9.61 6.37 0.53
CA SER A 53 -9.38 5.71 1.81
C SER A 53 -8.18 4.78 1.71
N CYS A 54 -7.45 4.66 2.81
CA CYS A 54 -6.32 3.75 2.93
C CYS A 54 -6.65 2.67 3.95
N GLN A 55 -6.53 1.41 3.55
CA GLN A 55 -6.68 0.27 4.44
C GLN A 55 -5.29 -0.24 4.82
N GLN A 56 -5.09 -0.54 6.11
CA GLN A 56 -3.84 -1.13 6.55
C GLN A 56 -3.67 -2.49 5.88
N ASP A 57 -2.50 -2.72 5.29
CA ASP A 57 -2.12 -4.02 4.77
C ASP A 57 -1.93 -4.94 5.96
N ILE A 58 -2.88 -5.85 6.17
CA ILE A 58 -2.85 -6.82 7.28
C ILE A 58 -1.80 -7.92 7.01
N PHE A 59 -1.05 -7.86 5.91
CA PHE A 59 0.09 -8.73 5.63
C PHE A 59 1.30 -8.30 6.46
N GLN A 60 1.16 -8.36 7.78
CA GLN A 60 2.31 -8.41 8.66
C GLN A 60 2.96 -9.77 8.46
N ASP A 61 4.18 -9.79 7.92
CA ASP A 61 4.99 -11.00 7.84
C ASP A 61 5.18 -11.56 9.25
N ARG A 62 4.44 -12.62 9.54
CA ARG A 62 4.40 -13.29 10.84
C ARG A 62 5.74 -13.95 11.16
N CYS A 63 6.58 -14.22 10.16
CA CYS A 63 7.94 -14.73 10.35
C CYS A 63 8.91 -13.67 10.87
N LYS A 64 8.67 -12.38 10.61
CA LYS A 64 9.60 -11.30 11.03
C LYS A 64 9.41 -10.83 12.46
N THR A 65 8.18 -10.92 12.97
CA THR A 65 7.85 -10.32 14.27
C THR A 65 8.05 -11.30 15.42
N ASN A 66 7.78 -12.59 15.21
CA ASN A 66 8.03 -13.65 16.19
C ASN A 66 8.06 -15.01 15.48
N ASN A 67 9.21 -15.34 14.86
CA ASN A 67 9.34 -16.54 14.02
C ASN A 67 8.95 -17.81 14.81
N PRO A 68 7.85 -18.50 14.43
CA PRO A 68 7.38 -19.69 15.13
C PRO A 68 8.15 -20.97 14.75
N CYS A 69 8.97 -20.92 13.70
CA CYS A 69 9.68 -22.08 13.16
C CYS A 69 11.09 -22.21 13.75
N ALA A 70 11.54 -23.45 13.96
CA ALA A 70 12.91 -23.73 14.45
C ALA A 70 14.01 -23.33 13.44
N HIS A 71 13.73 -23.42 12.15
CA HIS A 71 14.70 -23.10 11.08
C HIS A 71 14.15 -22.05 10.10
N LYS A 72 13.55 -22.47 8.98
CA LYS A 72 13.05 -21.57 7.92
C LYS A 72 11.55 -21.37 8.10
N CYS A 73 11.10 -20.13 7.90
CA CYS A 73 9.70 -19.72 8.01
C CYS A 73 9.26 -19.02 6.73
N TYR A 74 8.06 -19.35 6.27
CA TYR A 74 7.42 -18.74 5.11
C TYR A 74 6.00 -18.32 5.49
N ASP A 75 5.70 -17.03 5.39
CA ASP A 75 4.34 -16.52 5.54
C ASP A 75 3.66 -16.54 4.16
N THR A 76 2.62 -17.37 4.01
CA THR A 76 1.81 -17.45 2.77
C THR A 76 0.67 -16.45 2.75
N GLY A 77 0.55 -15.63 3.79
CA GLY A 77 -0.55 -14.69 3.99
C GLY A 77 -1.80 -15.33 4.58
N THR A 78 -2.04 -16.61 4.30
CA THR A 78 -3.12 -17.41 4.91
C THR A 78 -2.60 -18.25 6.08
N ALA A 79 -1.41 -18.82 5.96
CA ALA A 79 -0.77 -19.66 6.97
C ALA A 79 0.73 -19.36 7.12
N ILE A 80 1.36 -19.97 8.13
CA ILE A 80 2.81 -20.00 8.27
C ILE A 80 3.27 -21.43 7.97
N GLU A 81 4.24 -21.55 7.08
CA GLU A 81 4.86 -22.83 6.74
C GLU A 81 6.32 -22.85 7.22
N CYS A 82 6.71 -23.94 7.88
CA CYS A 82 8.08 -24.13 8.36
C CYS A 82 8.82 -25.16 7.51
N SER A 83 10.13 -24.98 7.31
CA SER A 83 10.97 -26.00 6.70
C SER A 83 12.32 -26.15 7.41
N CYS A 84 12.86 -27.37 7.34
CA CYS A 84 14.09 -27.74 8.04
C CYS A 84 15.32 -27.67 7.12
N ASN A 85 16.47 -27.45 7.74
CA ASN A 85 17.76 -27.56 7.06
C ASN A 85 18.08 -29.04 6.71
N PRO A 86 18.93 -29.31 5.71
CA PRO A 86 19.30 -30.67 5.35
C PRO A 86 19.80 -31.48 6.55
N GLY A 87 19.35 -32.72 6.68
CA GLY A 87 19.68 -33.61 7.81
C GLY A 87 18.69 -33.58 8.97
N TYR A 88 17.67 -32.72 8.91
CA TYR A 88 16.58 -32.65 9.89
C TYR A 88 15.23 -32.94 9.24
N GLN A 89 14.29 -33.47 10.02
CA GLN A 89 12.91 -33.70 9.62
C GLN A 89 11.98 -32.74 10.37
N LEU A 90 10.89 -32.33 9.71
CA LEU A 90 9.89 -31.49 10.34
C LEU A 90 9.11 -32.33 11.37
N GLY A 91 9.02 -31.81 12.59
CA GLY A 91 8.27 -32.41 13.68
C GLY A 91 6.76 -32.41 13.42
N ILE A 92 6.03 -33.22 14.19
CA ILE A 92 4.56 -33.35 14.11
C ILE A 92 3.85 -32.06 14.53
N ASP A 93 4.52 -31.24 15.34
CA ASP A 93 4.08 -29.90 15.72
C ASP A 93 4.19 -28.89 14.56
N GLU A 94 4.72 -29.30 13.40
CA GLU A 94 4.95 -28.50 12.19
C GLU A 94 5.88 -27.29 12.39
N THR A 95 6.46 -27.13 13.58
CA THR A 95 7.33 -26.01 13.93
C THR A 95 8.74 -26.43 14.32
N SER A 96 8.91 -27.61 14.92
CA SER A 96 10.21 -28.12 15.35
C SER A 96 10.93 -28.87 14.22
N CYS A 97 12.26 -28.93 14.31
CA CYS A 97 13.09 -29.75 13.43
C CYS A 97 13.86 -30.77 14.29
N VAL A 98 13.73 -32.05 13.96
CA VAL A 98 14.31 -33.20 14.69
C VAL A 98 15.26 -34.03 13.85
#